data_AF-A0A1T4VNM3-F1
#
_entry.id   AF-A0A1T4VNM3-F1
#
_cell.length_a   1.000
_cell.length_b   1.000
_cell.length_c   1.000
_cell.angle_alpha   90.00
_cell.angle_beta   90.00
_cell.angle_gamma   90.00
#
_symmetry.space_group_name_H-M   'P 1'
#
loop_
_entity.id
_entity.type
_entity.pdbx_description
1 polymer ?
#
loop_
_entity_poly.entity_id
_entity_poly.type
_entity_poly.pdbx_seq_one_letter_code
_entity_poly.pdbx_strand_id
1 'polypeptide(L)'
;MLIKKIKVSLIALAAVFGTQAFADTGFKVPVHFNVELVDGISDYSGYSRFSRMIELGSGKHQVVVSFKDTFKEGNDTKLVQSVNPVVINIENLKKDQVLTFQYKLPSGISQAERFAEQMKITLTDADGKPVPQSDASYFVLTSERGFTLMRDYKAELTSLGRLYAPTDVPDAQRGITMTRYGTPTIKASADGSVSGAPSQGLTLEPMSSSTSAMSTSAVGGGVVNSATYNELVNMYNSADDATKLKFVKYVMSH
;
A
#
# COMPACT_ATOMS: atom_id res chain seq x y z
N MET A 1 -28.12 40.59 -64.34
CA MET A 1 -28.84 41.50 -63.43
C MET A 1 -29.46 40.64 -62.33
N LEU A 2 -28.81 40.49 -61.17
CA LEU A 2 -28.79 41.37 -59.99
C LEU A 2 -29.79 40.99 -58.87
N ILE A 3 -29.30 40.19 -57.92
CA ILE A 3 -29.28 40.44 -56.45
C ILE A 3 -30.63 40.65 -55.70
N LYS A 4 -30.87 39.84 -54.65
CA LYS A 4 -30.94 40.24 -53.21
C LYS A 4 -31.33 39.05 -52.32
N LYS A 5 -30.39 38.56 -51.49
CA LYS A 5 -30.32 38.70 -50.01
C LYS A 5 -31.17 37.70 -49.20
N ILE A 6 -30.54 36.64 -48.70
CA ILE A 6 -30.81 36.13 -47.34
C ILE A 6 -29.46 35.88 -46.67
N LYS A 7 -29.20 36.63 -45.59
CA LYS A 7 -28.10 36.44 -44.65
C LYS A 7 -28.67 35.73 -43.41
N VAL A 8 -27.77 35.03 -42.71
CA VAL A 8 -27.78 34.70 -41.26
C VAL A 8 -28.05 33.22 -40.88
N SER A 9 -27.00 32.65 -40.27
CA SER A 9 -26.92 31.58 -39.26
C SER A 9 -27.48 30.18 -39.50
N LEU A 10 -26.58 29.20 -39.56
CA LEU A 10 -26.38 28.29 -38.41
C LEU A 10 -24.98 27.64 -38.48
N ILE A 11 -23.99 28.31 -37.90
CA ILE A 11 -22.81 27.65 -37.32
C ILE A 11 -23.26 27.09 -35.96
N ALA A 12 -22.71 25.94 -35.58
CA ALA A 12 -22.82 25.26 -34.27
C ALA A 12 -23.86 24.13 -34.17
N LEU A 13 -23.45 22.94 -34.62
CA LEU A 13 -23.79 21.70 -33.91
C LEU A 13 -22.53 20.82 -33.84
N ALA A 14 -21.52 21.34 -33.15
CA ALA A 14 -20.37 20.59 -32.67
C ALA A 14 -20.25 20.91 -31.17
N ALA A 15 -19.98 19.90 -30.35
CA ALA A 15 -20.17 19.83 -28.89
C ALA A 15 -21.65 19.60 -28.53
N VAL A 16 -22.04 18.53 -27.83
CA VAL A 16 -21.49 18.09 -26.54
C VAL A 16 -21.60 16.57 -26.42
N PHE A 17 -20.49 15.85 -26.62
CA PHE A 17 -20.24 14.59 -25.90
C PHE A 17 -19.33 14.91 -24.72
N GLY A 18 -19.82 15.76 -23.81
CA GLY A 18 -19.25 15.87 -22.49
C GLY A 18 -19.73 14.66 -21.71
N THR A 19 -19.01 13.55 -21.79
CA THR A 19 -19.09 12.55 -20.72
C THR A 19 -18.69 13.28 -19.45
N GLN A 20 -19.65 13.50 -18.56
CA GLN A 20 -19.34 13.86 -17.19
C GLN A 20 -18.64 12.65 -16.59
N ALA A 21 -17.31 12.59 -16.75
CA ALA A 21 -16.49 11.71 -15.94
C ALA A 21 -16.66 12.21 -14.52
N PHE A 22 -17.26 11.39 -13.66
CA PHE A 22 -17.02 11.52 -12.23
C PHE A 22 -15.51 11.59 -12.08
N ALA A 23 -15.05 12.66 -11.46
CA ALA A 23 -13.66 13.07 -11.52
C ALA A 23 -12.85 12.16 -10.60
N ASP A 24 -12.47 11.03 -11.19
CA ASP A 24 -11.80 9.93 -10.57
C ASP A 24 -10.36 10.38 -10.30
N THR A 25 -9.99 10.57 -9.03
CA THR A 25 -8.59 10.86 -8.65
C THR A 25 -7.95 9.54 -8.26
N GLY A 26 -6.82 9.20 -8.87
CA GLY A 26 -6.30 7.87 -8.63
C GLY A 26 -5.16 7.42 -9.51
N PHE A 27 -4.94 6.12 -9.45
CA PHE A 27 -3.94 5.44 -10.23
C PHE A 27 -4.57 4.26 -10.98
N LYS A 28 -4.47 4.28 -12.30
CA LYS A 28 -4.94 3.20 -13.17
C LYS A 28 -3.81 2.21 -13.41
N VAL A 29 -4.03 0.98 -12.99
CA VAL A 29 -3.10 -0.13 -13.11
C VAL A 29 -3.21 -0.74 -14.51
N PRO A 30 -2.13 -0.74 -15.31
CA PRO A 30 -2.14 -1.34 -16.64
C PRO A 30 -2.46 -2.84 -16.62
N VAL A 31 -2.85 -3.35 -17.78
CA VAL A 31 -3.09 -4.80 -17.98
C VAL A 31 -1.79 -5.57 -17.67
N HIS A 32 -1.89 -6.82 -17.19
CA HIS A 32 -0.75 -7.68 -16.83
C HIS A 32 0.01 -7.31 -15.54
N PHE A 33 -0.48 -6.31 -14.80
CA PHE A 33 0.01 -5.96 -13.47
C PHE A 33 -1.01 -6.26 -12.39
N ASN A 34 -0.50 -6.62 -11.21
CA ASN A 34 -1.25 -6.77 -9.96
C ASN A 34 -0.77 -5.75 -8.94
N VAL A 35 -1.69 -5.29 -8.09
CA VAL A 35 -1.39 -4.42 -6.96
C VAL A 35 -0.97 -5.29 -5.79
N GLU A 36 0.17 -4.97 -5.19
CA GLU A 36 0.73 -5.67 -4.03
C GLU A 36 0.61 -4.83 -2.76
N LEU A 37 0.71 -3.50 -2.89
CA LEU A 37 0.68 -2.57 -1.77
C LEU A 37 0.20 -1.19 -2.25
N VAL A 38 -0.64 -0.52 -1.47
CA VAL A 38 -1.00 0.89 -1.63
C VAL A 38 -0.81 1.57 -0.28
N ASP A 39 0.06 2.58 -0.21
CA ASP A 39 0.32 3.36 1.00
C ASP A 39 0.66 2.50 2.24
N GLY A 40 1.32 1.36 2.02
CA GLY A 40 1.67 0.40 3.08
C GLY A 40 0.57 -0.61 3.46
N ILE A 41 -0.50 -0.71 2.67
CA ILE A 41 -1.66 -1.60 2.85
C ILE A 41 -1.71 -2.62 1.71
N SER A 42 -1.70 -3.92 2.03
CA SER A 42 -1.71 -5.01 1.03
C SER A 42 -3.07 -5.17 0.35
N ASP A 43 -4.14 -5.11 1.15
CA ASP A 43 -5.52 -5.34 0.71
C ASP A 43 -6.30 -4.03 0.71
N TYR A 44 -5.84 -3.08 -0.10
CA TYR A 44 -6.43 -1.75 -0.17
C TYR A 44 -7.86 -1.79 -0.72
N SER A 45 -8.83 -1.33 0.08
CA SER A 45 -10.26 -1.39 -0.25
C SER A 45 -10.67 -0.51 -1.42
N GLY A 46 -9.91 0.56 -1.71
CA GLY A 46 -10.16 1.46 -2.84
C GLY A 46 -9.61 0.96 -4.18
N TYR A 47 -9.15 -0.29 -4.26
CA TYR A 47 -8.73 -0.91 -5.52
C TYR A 47 -9.87 -1.73 -6.15
N SER A 48 -10.35 -1.29 -7.30
CA SER A 48 -11.29 -2.05 -8.12
C SER A 48 -10.55 -2.89 -9.17
N ARG A 49 -10.61 -4.22 -9.04
CA ARG A 49 -10.04 -5.15 -10.02
C ARG A 49 -10.75 -5.09 -11.38
N PHE A 50 -12.00 -4.64 -11.42
CA PHE A 50 -12.79 -4.53 -12.64
C PHE A 50 -12.37 -3.32 -13.49
N SER A 51 -12.33 -2.13 -12.88
CA SER A 51 -11.86 -0.92 -13.57
C SER A 51 -10.33 -0.78 -13.59
N ARG A 52 -9.62 -1.62 -12.83
CA ARG A 52 -8.17 -1.55 -12.55
C ARG A 52 -7.77 -0.19 -12.01
N MET A 53 -8.64 0.41 -11.21
CA MET A 53 -8.44 1.74 -10.66
C MET A 53 -8.23 1.66 -9.15
N ILE A 54 -7.18 2.33 -8.68
CA ILE A 54 -6.93 2.62 -7.29
C ILE A 54 -7.42 4.04 -7.04
N GLU A 55 -8.47 4.18 -6.26
CA GLU A 55 -8.93 5.49 -5.80
C GLU A 55 -7.89 6.06 -4.84
N LEU A 56 -7.33 7.23 -5.17
CA LEU A 56 -6.35 7.91 -4.33
C LEU A 56 -6.81 9.34 -4.07
N GLY A 57 -6.52 9.83 -2.87
CA GLY A 57 -6.75 11.23 -2.54
C GLY A 57 -5.80 12.15 -3.30
N SER A 58 -5.96 13.46 -3.10
CA SER A 58 -4.91 14.39 -3.49
C SER A 58 -3.73 14.29 -2.53
N GLY A 59 -2.50 14.36 -3.04
CA GLY A 59 -1.29 14.39 -2.24
C GLY A 59 -0.30 13.28 -2.59
N LYS A 60 0.50 12.89 -1.59
CA LYS A 60 1.56 11.91 -1.76
C LYS A 60 0.98 10.50 -1.60
N HIS A 61 1.38 9.59 -2.48
CA HIS A 61 0.97 8.19 -2.47
C HIS A 61 2.11 7.27 -2.91
N GLN A 62 2.05 6.01 -2.48
CA GLN A 62 2.96 4.97 -2.93
C GLN A 62 2.18 3.74 -3.35
N VAL A 63 2.46 3.24 -4.55
CA VAL A 63 1.82 2.07 -5.12
C VAL A 63 2.88 1.06 -5.51
N VAL A 64 2.73 -0.19 -5.07
CA VAL A 64 3.61 -1.30 -5.42
C VAL A 64 2.83 -2.24 -6.33
N VAL A 65 3.40 -2.52 -7.50
CA VAL A 65 2.81 -3.41 -8.50
C VAL A 65 3.80 -4.48 -8.96
N SER A 66 3.29 -5.68 -9.22
CA SER A 66 4.06 -6.78 -9.80
C SER A 66 3.54 -7.11 -11.20
N PHE A 67 4.43 -7.50 -12.10
CA PHE A 67 4.04 -8.03 -13.40
C PHE A 67 3.75 -9.52 -13.25
N LYS A 68 2.56 -9.96 -13.66
CA LYS A 68 2.18 -11.37 -13.61
C LYS A 68 1.07 -11.64 -14.60
N ASP A 69 1.37 -12.43 -15.62
CA ASP A 69 0.35 -12.94 -16.52
C ASP A 69 0.76 -14.23 -17.24
N THR A 70 -0.20 -14.87 -17.89
CA THR A 70 -0.02 -16.08 -18.69
C THR A 70 0.19 -15.74 -20.15
N PHE A 71 1.35 -16.11 -20.68
CA PHE A 71 1.70 -15.94 -22.08
C PHE A 71 1.58 -17.27 -22.83
N LYS A 72 1.17 -17.19 -24.09
CA LYS A 72 1.05 -18.33 -25.00
C LYS A 72 1.99 -18.15 -26.18
N GLU A 73 2.67 -19.21 -26.57
CA GLU A 73 3.57 -19.25 -27.72
C GLU A 73 3.42 -20.60 -28.41
N GLY A 74 2.77 -20.62 -29.58
CA GLY A 74 2.38 -21.87 -30.23
C GLY A 74 1.42 -22.70 -29.37
N ASN A 75 1.82 -23.92 -29.01
CA ASN A 75 1.07 -24.81 -28.12
C ASN A 75 1.48 -24.66 -26.65
N ASP A 76 2.53 -23.88 -26.36
CA ASP A 76 3.04 -23.70 -25.00
C ASP A 76 2.31 -22.55 -24.31
N THR A 77 1.99 -22.76 -23.03
CA THR A 77 1.39 -21.75 -22.16
C THR A 77 2.22 -21.67 -20.88
N LYS A 78 2.69 -20.48 -20.53
CA LYS A 78 3.54 -20.26 -19.35
C LYS A 78 3.07 -19.05 -18.55
N LEU A 79 2.96 -19.22 -17.23
CA LEU A 79 2.80 -18.11 -16.30
C LEU A 79 4.16 -17.43 -16.13
N VAL A 80 4.22 -16.14 -16.44
CA VAL A 80 5.40 -15.30 -16.25
C VAL A 80 5.10 -14.31 -15.12
N GLN A 81 6.01 -14.23 -14.15
CA GLN A 81 5.90 -13.32 -13.01
C GLN A 81 7.23 -12.62 -12.75
N SER A 82 7.20 -11.32 -12.47
CA SER A 82 8.38 -10.54 -12.07
C SER A 82 8.84 -10.93 -10.68
N VAL A 83 10.15 -11.12 -10.53
CA VAL A 83 10.79 -11.34 -9.23
C VAL A 83 10.76 -10.08 -8.37
N ASN A 84 10.98 -8.93 -9.02
CA ASN A 84 11.06 -7.64 -8.37
C ASN A 84 9.84 -6.79 -8.75
N PRO A 85 9.05 -6.32 -7.77
CA PRO A 85 7.95 -5.42 -8.07
C PRO A 85 8.47 -4.02 -8.38
N VAL A 86 7.62 -3.23 -9.01
CA VAL A 86 7.86 -1.80 -9.23
C VAL A 86 7.16 -1.02 -8.13
N VAL A 87 7.91 -0.13 -7.51
CA VAL A 87 7.40 0.81 -6.50
C VAL A 87 7.28 2.17 -7.18
N ILE A 88 6.09 2.73 -7.13
CA ILE A 88 5.73 4.01 -7.74
C ILE A 88 5.47 4.99 -6.60
N ASN A 89 6.25 6.05 -6.56
CA ASN A 89 6.08 7.16 -5.62
C ASN A 89 5.43 8.31 -6.36
N ILE A 90 4.23 8.68 -5.94
CA ILE A 90 3.50 9.85 -6.44
C ILE A 90 3.70 10.93 -5.38
N GLU A 91 4.42 12.00 -5.70
CA GLU A 91 4.76 13.04 -4.73
C GLU A 91 3.63 14.07 -4.57
N ASN A 92 2.89 14.34 -5.65
CA ASN A 92 1.81 15.33 -5.65
C ASN A 92 0.70 14.99 -6.65
N LEU A 93 -0.22 14.11 -6.26
CA LEU A 93 -1.41 13.81 -7.03
C LEU A 93 -2.42 14.96 -6.91
N LYS A 94 -2.82 15.55 -8.04
CA LYS A 94 -3.81 16.62 -8.07
C LYS A 94 -5.21 16.04 -8.01
N LYS A 95 -6.16 16.85 -7.55
CA LYS A 95 -7.58 16.51 -7.66
C LYS A 95 -7.96 16.32 -9.13
N ASP A 96 -8.78 15.32 -9.40
CA ASP A 96 -9.30 14.94 -10.71
C ASP A 96 -8.22 14.46 -11.69
N GLN A 97 -7.09 13.98 -11.15
CA GLN A 97 -5.96 13.46 -11.92
C GLN A 97 -5.87 11.94 -11.80
N VAL A 98 -5.70 11.27 -12.95
CA VAL A 98 -5.47 9.82 -13.01
C VAL A 98 -4.11 9.53 -13.60
N LEU A 99 -3.22 8.98 -12.79
CA LEU A 99 -1.92 8.53 -13.26
C LEU A 99 -1.96 7.07 -13.68
N THR A 100 -1.05 6.70 -14.56
CA THR A 100 -0.82 5.33 -15.01
C THR A 100 0.63 5.17 -15.48
N PHE A 101 0.94 4.05 -16.12
CA PHE A 101 2.19 3.90 -16.85
C PHE A 101 2.02 3.10 -18.13
N GLN A 102 2.92 3.41 -19.07
CA GLN A 102 3.08 2.67 -20.31
C GLN A 102 4.31 1.79 -20.22
N TYR A 103 4.26 0.67 -20.95
CA TYR A 103 5.36 -0.25 -21.10
C TYR A 103 5.25 -0.97 -22.44
N LYS A 104 6.35 -1.56 -22.90
CA LYS A 104 6.34 -2.34 -24.13
C LYS A 104 5.71 -3.70 -23.83
N LEU A 105 4.48 -3.92 -24.28
CA LEU A 105 3.76 -5.17 -24.11
C LEU A 105 4.57 -6.33 -24.74
N PRO A 106 4.94 -7.36 -23.96
CA PRO A 106 5.62 -8.53 -24.50
C PRO A 106 4.68 -9.35 -25.39
N SER A 107 5.15 -9.78 -26.56
CA SER A 107 4.32 -10.56 -27.50
C SER A 107 4.43 -12.08 -27.34
N GLY A 108 5.34 -12.57 -26.51
CA GLY A 108 5.63 -14.00 -26.34
C GLY A 108 6.36 -14.30 -25.03
N ILE A 109 6.57 -15.58 -24.73
CA ILE A 109 7.08 -16.03 -23.43
C ILE A 109 8.48 -15.47 -23.18
N SER A 110 9.38 -15.61 -24.17
CA SER A 110 10.76 -15.12 -24.06
C SER A 110 10.85 -13.60 -23.86
N GLN A 111 9.94 -12.84 -24.48
CA GLN A 111 9.90 -11.39 -24.29
C GLN A 111 9.33 -11.01 -22.92
N ALA A 112 8.34 -11.77 -22.43
CA ALA A 112 7.72 -11.52 -21.15
C ALA A 112 8.69 -11.76 -20.00
N GLU A 113 9.53 -12.80 -20.07
CA GLU A 113 10.58 -13.06 -19.09
C GLU A 113 11.60 -11.91 -19.03
N ARG A 114 12.11 -11.49 -20.19
CA ARG A 114 13.04 -10.34 -20.27
C ARG A 114 12.41 -9.05 -19.75
N PHE A 115 11.12 -8.84 -20.01
CA PHE A 115 10.40 -7.69 -19.47
C PHE A 115 10.27 -7.79 -17.95
N ALA A 116 9.89 -8.96 -17.42
CA ALA A 116 9.72 -9.22 -15.99
C ALA A 116 11.02 -9.04 -15.19
N GLU A 117 12.18 -9.18 -15.82
CA GLU A 117 13.50 -8.89 -15.23
C GLU A 117 13.83 -7.39 -15.23
N GLN A 118 13.53 -6.69 -16.33
CA GLN A 118 13.94 -5.28 -16.52
C GLN A 118 12.94 -4.28 -15.94
N MET A 119 11.64 -4.61 -15.98
CA MET A 119 10.52 -3.82 -15.46
C MET A 119 10.59 -2.33 -15.84
N LYS A 120 10.94 -2.06 -17.10
CA LYS A 120 11.05 -0.71 -17.65
C LYS A 120 9.67 -0.17 -17.97
N ILE A 121 9.27 0.88 -17.26
CA ILE A 121 7.99 1.56 -17.43
C ILE A 121 8.19 3.07 -17.64
N THR A 122 7.17 3.73 -18.17
CA THR A 122 7.09 5.18 -18.29
C THR A 122 5.81 5.66 -17.63
N LEU A 123 5.91 6.46 -16.57
CA LEU A 123 4.75 7.04 -15.89
C LEU A 123 4.08 8.07 -16.80
N THR A 124 2.76 7.96 -16.97
CA THR A 124 1.98 8.86 -17.82
C THR A 124 0.67 9.25 -17.15
N ASP A 125 0.11 10.38 -17.58
CA ASP A 125 -1.28 10.75 -17.28
C ASP A 125 -2.26 9.91 -18.12
N ALA A 126 -3.56 10.05 -17.88
CA ALA A 126 -4.64 9.42 -18.66
C ALA A 126 -4.59 9.77 -20.15
N ASP A 127 -4.11 10.97 -20.50
CA ASP A 127 -3.88 11.42 -21.89
C ASP A 127 -2.66 10.77 -22.56
N GLY A 128 -1.88 9.97 -21.82
CA GLY A 128 -0.63 9.39 -22.29
C GLY A 128 0.57 10.34 -22.28
N LYS A 129 0.43 11.53 -21.69
CA LYS A 129 1.53 12.50 -21.50
C LYS A 129 2.47 12.02 -20.40
N PRO A 130 3.80 12.05 -20.59
CA PRO A 130 4.75 11.64 -19.57
C PRO A 130 4.65 12.53 -18.33
N VAL A 131 4.68 11.91 -17.16
CA VAL A 131 4.66 12.62 -15.87
C VAL A 131 6.09 13.07 -15.53
N PRO A 132 6.30 14.33 -15.12
CA PRO A 132 7.61 14.79 -14.66
C PRO A 132 8.09 13.97 -13.45
N GLN A 133 9.40 13.72 -13.38
CA GLN A 133 10.00 12.94 -12.30
C GLN A 133 9.84 13.59 -10.90
N SER A 134 9.58 14.91 -10.87
CA SER A 134 9.24 15.66 -9.65
C SER A 134 7.86 15.33 -9.09
N ASP A 135 6.94 14.91 -9.95
CA ASP A 135 5.53 14.71 -9.60
C ASP A 135 5.27 13.23 -9.30
N ALA A 136 5.92 12.34 -10.05
CA ALA A 136 5.95 10.92 -9.76
C ALA A 136 7.26 10.27 -10.25
N SER A 137 7.75 9.30 -9.48
CA SER A 137 8.93 8.50 -9.81
C SER A 137 8.68 7.03 -9.54
N TYR A 138 9.51 6.15 -10.10
CA TYR A 138 9.43 4.74 -9.81
C TYR A 138 10.83 4.15 -9.63
N PHE A 139 10.89 3.01 -8.94
CA PHE A 139 12.07 2.17 -8.87
C PHE A 139 11.68 0.70 -8.81
N VAL A 140 12.58 -0.18 -9.22
CA VAL A 140 12.39 -1.63 -9.10
C VAL A 140 12.92 -2.06 -7.73
N LEU A 141 12.08 -2.72 -6.93
CA LEU A 141 12.46 -3.22 -5.61
C LEU A 141 13.21 -4.55 -5.75
N THR A 142 14.52 -4.44 -5.97
CA THR A 142 15.43 -5.58 -6.09
C THR A 142 15.63 -6.25 -4.74
N SER A 143 15.25 -7.52 -4.64
CA SER A 143 15.56 -8.33 -3.46
C SER A 143 17.03 -8.74 -3.46
N GLU A 144 17.67 -8.70 -2.29
CA GLU A 144 18.93 -9.44 -2.07
C GLU A 144 18.69 -10.94 -1.83
N ARG A 145 17.47 -11.30 -1.42
CA ARG A 145 17.06 -12.68 -1.11
C ARG A 145 16.23 -13.21 -2.28
N GLY A 146 16.83 -14.02 -3.16
CA GLY A 146 16.28 -14.43 -4.46
C GLY A 146 14.96 -15.23 -4.50
N PHE A 147 14.14 -15.22 -3.44
CA PHE A 147 12.85 -15.93 -3.37
C PHE A 147 11.69 -14.95 -3.24
N THR A 148 10.70 -15.06 -4.13
CA THR A 148 9.56 -14.12 -4.25
C THR A 148 8.36 -14.51 -3.39
N LEU A 149 8.15 -15.80 -3.15
CA LEU A 149 6.92 -16.37 -2.58
C LEU A 149 6.65 -15.97 -1.12
N MET A 150 7.66 -15.48 -0.39
CA MET A 150 7.52 -15.04 1.00
C MET A 150 8.01 -13.60 1.22
N ARG A 151 8.05 -12.78 0.17
CA ARG A 151 8.46 -11.38 0.31
C ARG A 151 7.34 -10.57 0.94
N ASP A 152 7.61 -10.01 2.11
CA ASP A 152 6.82 -8.94 2.68
C ASP A 152 7.36 -7.60 2.17
N TYR A 153 6.74 -7.06 1.13
CA TYR A 153 7.16 -5.81 0.52
C TYR A 153 7.03 -4.61 1.47
N LYS A 154 6.09 -4.65 2.43
CA LYS A 154 5.97 -3.61 3.44
C LYS A 154 7.19 -3.64 4.35
N ALA A 155 7.53 -4.80 4.90
CA ALA A 155 8.70 -4.95 5.77
C ALA A 155 10.01 -4.60 5.03
N GLU A 156 10.13 -5.00 3.76
CA GLU A 156 11.30 -4.67 2.94
C GLU A 156 11.42 -3.15 2.71
N LEU A 157 10.34 -2.49 2.30
CA LEU A 157 10.31 -1.04 2.13
C LEU A 157 10.55 -0.29 3.45
N THR A 158 10.05 -0.80 4.58
CA THR A 158 10.33 -0.26 5.91
C THR A 158 11.82 -0.38 6.23
N SER A 159 12.41 -1.56 6.01
CA SER A 159 13.84 -1.79 6.29
C SER A 159 14.77 -0.90 5.47
N LEU A 160 14.35 -0.54 4.25
CA LEU A 160 15.08 0.38 3.37
C LEU A 160 14.82 1.85 3.67
N GLY A 161 13.91 2.18 4.60
CA GLY A 161 13.48 3.55 4.88
C GLY A 161 12.76 4.21 3.69
N ARG A 162 12.17 3.40 2.81
CA ARG A 162 11.50 3.86 1.56
C ARG A 162 9.99 3.65 1.57
N LEU A 163 9.44 3.04 2.62
CA LEU A 163 8.00 2.91 2.78
C LEU A 163 7.38 4.29 2.98
N TYR A 164 6.44 4.64 2.11
CA TYR A 164 5.53 5.74 2.36
C TYR A 164 4.23 5.15 2.90
N ALA A 165 3.91 5.51 4.15
CA ALA A 165 2.62 5.25 4.76
C ALA A 165 2.13 6.60 5.33
N PRO A 166 1.16 7.27 4.68
CA PRO A 166 0.58 8.50 5.19
C PRO A 166 0.05 8.25 6.59
N THR A 167 0.28 9.14 7.55
CA THR A 167 -0.28 9.04 8.91
C THR A 167 -1.81 9.14 8.96
N ASP A 168 -2.47 9.40 7.82
CA ASP A 168 -3.91 9.71 7.71
C ASP A 168 -4.77 8.53 7.20
N VAL A 169 -4.22 7.31 7.16
CA VAL A 169 -5.05 6.10 7.02
C VAL A 169 -5.87 5.96 8.31
N PRO A 170 -7.23 5.83 8.26
CA PRO A 170 -8.06 5.73 9.45
C PRO A 170 -7.49 4.73 10.45
N ASP A 171 -7.26 5.20 11.68
CA ASP A 171 -6.63 4.50 12.81
C ASP A 171 -7.28 3.13 13.15
N ALA A 172 -8.46 2.82 12.60
CA ALA A 172 -9.22 1.59 12.85
C ALA A 172 -8.53 0.29 12.34
N GLN A 173 -7.55 0.40 11.45
CA GLN A 173 -6.78 -0.77 10.96
C GLN A 173 -5.31 -0.76 11.41
N ARG A 174 -4.93 0.21 12.24
CA ARG A 174 -3.57 0.35 12.75
C ARG A 174 -3.45 -0.38 14.09
N GLY A 175 -3.16 -1.66 14.02
CA GLY A 175 -2.50 -2.32 15.14
C GLY A 175 -1.25 -1.52 15.56
N ILE A 176 -0.99 -1.46 16.87
CA ILE A 176 0.14 -0.84 17.59
C ILE A 176 0.99 0.13 16.75
N THR A 177 0.75 1.44 16.86
CA THR A 177 1.53 2.47 16.13
C THR A 177 2.64 3.06 16.98
N MET A 178 3.81 3.30 16.39
CA MET A 178 4.87 4.10 17.00
C MET A 178 4.65 5.59 16.75
N THR A 179 4.84 6.42 17.79
CA THR A 179 4.94 7.86 17.63
C THR A 179 6.32 8.25 17.05
N ARG A 180 6.46 9.50 16.56
CA ARG A 180 7.74 10.11 16.15
C ARG A 180 8.87 9.94 17.18
N TYR A 181 8.54 9.73 18.44
CA TYR A 181 9.47 9.57 19.55
C TYR A 181 9.71 8.11 19.94
N GLY A 182 9.30 7.14 19.11
CA GLY A 182 9.57 5.72 19.29
C GLY A 182 8.71 5.04 20.36
N THR A 183 7.67 5.70 20.88
CA THR A 183 6.77 5.11 21.86
C THR A 183 5.58 4.44 21.18
N PRO A 184 5.28 3.16 21.47
CA PRO A 184 4.07 2.52 20.98
C PRO A 184 2.86 3.14 21.67
N THR A 185 1.84 3.48 20.89
CA THR A 185 0.55 3.97 21.36
C THR A 185 -0.55 3.05 20.85
N ILE A 186 -1.51 2.76 21.73
CA ILE A 186 -2.74 2.02 21.41
C ILE A 186 -3.90 2.98 21.65
N LYS A 187 -4.73 3.22 20.63
CA LYS A 187 -6.03 3.86 20.83
C LYS A 187 -7.06 2.75 21.05
N ALA A 188 -7.72 2.75 22.20
CA ALA A 188 -8.87 1.90 22.42
C ALA A 188 -9.98 2.31 21.44
N SER A 189 -10.46 1.37 20.63
CA SER A 189 -11.65 1.57 19.81
C SER A 189 -12.85 1.60 20.75
N ALA A 190 -13.45 2.77 20.95
CA ALA A 190 -14.65 2.92 21.75
C ALA A 190 -15.87 2.44 20.94
N ASP A 191 -16.05 1.13 20.83
CA ASP A 191 -17.37 0.56 20.54
C ASP A 191 -18.10 0.38 21.88
N GLY A 192 -18.70 1.49 22.34
CA GLY A 192 -19.33 1.58 23.65
C GLY A 192 -19.81 3.00 23.90
N SER A 193 -21.08 3.24 23.63
CA SER A 193 -21.78 4.51 23.82
C SER A 193 -21.62 5.09 25.24
N VAL A 194 -20.84 6.16 25.40
CA VAL A 194 -21.03 7.15 26.47
C VAL A 194 -20.57 8.53 25.98
N SER A 195 -21.48 9.49 26.07
CA SER A 195 -21.26 10.93 25.92
C SER A 195 -20.18 11.46 26.86
N GLY A 196 -19.08 12.01 26.32
CA GLY A 196 -18.05 12.71 27.09
C GLY A 196 -16.95 13.30 26.20
N ALA A 197 -16.51 14.51 26.52
CA ALA A 197 -15.52 15.34 25.83
C ALA A 197 -14.18 14.61 25.49
N PRO A 198 -13.35 15.11 24.54
CA PRO A 198 -12.23 14.35 23.99
C PRO A 198 -11.19 14.04 25.08
N SER A 199 -11.03 12.75 25.38
CA SER A 199 -10.00 12.24 26.27
C SER A 199 -8.64 12.35 25.59
N GLN A 200 -7.79 13.20 26.16
CA GLN A 200 -6.36 13.26 25.89
C GLN A 200 -5.75 11.85 25.93
N GLY A 201 -4.90 11.55 24.94
CA GLY A 201 -4.17 10.28 24.91
C GLY A 201 -3.39 10.09 26.21
N LEU A 202 -3.39 8.86 26.73
CA LEU A 202 -2.55 8.45 27.84
C LEU A 202 -1.08 8.50 27.40
N THR A 203 -0.43 9.65 27.64
CA THR A 203 1.03 9.75 27.63
C THR A 203 1.52 9.27 29.00
N LEU A 204 2.19 8.13 29.06
CA LEU A 204 2.83 7.67 30.29
C LEU A 204 4.29 8.14 30.31
N GLU A 205 4.64 8.87 31.37
CA GLU A 205 5.99 9.31 31.72
C GLU A 205 6.98 8.13 31.84
N PRO A 206 8.29 8.36 31.58
CA PRO A 206 9.29 7.32 31.70
C PRO A 206 9.50 6.91 33.17
N MET A 207 9.09 5.70 33.52
CA MET A 207 9.39 5.10 34.81
C MET A 207 10.91 4.83 34.90
N SER A 208 11.55 5.38 35.94
CA SER A 208 12.98 5.33 36.18
C SER A 208 13.54 3.91 36.24
N SER A 209 14.79 3.80 35.81
CA SER A 209 15.69 2.65 35.91
C SER A 209 15.55 1.87 37.22
N SER A 210 15.10 0.62 37.12
CA SER A 210 15.36 -0.42 38.11
C SER A 210 15.48 -1.73 37.35
N THR A 211 16.69 -2.00 36.87
CA THR A 211 17.09 -3.26 36.26
C THR A 211 17.06 -4.34 37.34
N SER A 212 16.20 -5.34 37.16
CA SER A 212 16.34 -6.63 37.84
C SER A 212 16.30 -7.69 36.75
N ALA A 213 17.48 -8.00 36.22
CA ALA A 213 17.70 -9.18 35.40
C ALA A 213 17.46 -10.41 36.28
N MET A 214 16.41 -11.19 36.01
CA MET A 214 16.34 -12.55 36.52
C MET A 214 17.02 -13.50 35.54
N SER A 215 18.04 -14.15 36.08
CA SER A 215 18.89 -15.18 35.49
C SER A 215 18.07 -16.38 35.00
N THR A 216 18.34 -16.86 33.80
CA THR A 216 17.83 -18.14 33.29
C THR A 216 18.63 -19.28 33.92
N SER A 217 18.01 -20.00 34.84
CA SER A 217 18.56 -21.26 35.36
C SER A 217 17.69 -22.42 34.92
N ALA A 218 18.14 -23.13 33.88
CA ALA A 218 17.70 -24.49 33.60
C ALA A 218 18.47 -25.46 34.51
N VAL A 219 17.89 -25.83 35.65
CA VAL A 219 18.31 -27.00 36.43
C VAL A 219 17.09 -27.57 37.16
N GLY A 220 16.78 -28.84 36.92
CA GLY A 220 15.91 -29.63 37.80
C GLY A 220 14.62 -30.10 37.14
N GLY A 221 14.49 -31.42 36.99
CA GLY A 221 13.28 -32.09 36.52
C GLY A 221 12.09 -31.78 37.42
N GLY A 222 11.17 -31.01 36.88
CA GLY A 222 9.79 -30.86 37.30
C GLY A 222 8.98 -30.63 36.04
N VAL A 223 7.81 -31.24 35.93
CA VAL A 223 6.93 -31.12 34.76
C VAL A 223 6.75 -29.64 34.42
N VAL A 224 7.43 -29.18 33.37
CA VAL A 224 7.23 -27.84 32.83
C VAL A 224 5.88 -27.92 32.16
N ASN A 225 4.86 -27.34 32.82
CA ASN A 225 3.58 -27.10 32.17
C ASN A 225 3.83 -25.99 31.14
N SER A 226 4.43 -26.36 30.01
CA SER A 226 4.72 -25.47 28.91
C SER A 226 3.38 -25.09 28.30
N ALA A 227 2.88 -23.91 28.64
CA ALA A 227 1.71 -23.36 27.98
C ALA A 227 1.99 -23.37 26.48
N THR A 228 1.13 -24.05 25.73
CA THR A 228 1.23 -24.10 24.28
C THR A 228 1.07 -22.69 23.71
N TYR A 229 1.60 -22.45 22.51
CA TYR A 229 1.48 -21.15 21.86
C TYR A 229 0.02 -20.66 21.81
N ASN A 230 -0.92 -21.57 21.54
CA ASN A 230 -2.34 -21.25 21.49
C ASN A 230 -2.92 -20.88 22.86
N GLU A 231 -2.46 -21.51 23.95
CA GLU A 231 -2.85 -21.14 25.31
C GLU A 231 -2.31 -19.76 25.71
N LEU A 232 -1.08 -19.45 25.32
CA LEU A 232 -0.49 -18.13 25.54
C LEU A 232 -1.22 -17.04 24.76
N VAL A 233 -1.62 -17.31 23.52
CA VAL A 233 -2.44 -16.40 22.70
C VAL A 233 -3.81 -16.20 23.33
N ASN A 234 -4.45 -17.26 23.82
CA ASN A 234 -5.76 -17.17 24.48
C ASN A 234 -5.68 -16.40 25.81
N MET A 235 -4.64 -16.61 26.61
CA MET A 235 -4.38 -15.83 27.83
C MET A 235 -4.10 -14.36 27.52
N TYR A 236 -3.31 -14.09 26.47
CA TYR A 236 -3.08 -12.71 26.03
C TYR A 236 -4.38 -12.04 25.61
N ASN A 237 -5.22 -12.70 24.80
CA ASN A 237 -6.46 -12.12 24.31
C ASN A 237 -7.52 -11.91 25.41
N SER A 238 -7.54 -12.78 26.42
CA SER A 238 -8.47 -12.68 27.56
C SER A 238 -8.02 -11.72 28.66
N ALA A 239 -6.78 -11.25 28.66
CA ALA A 239 -6.29 -10.26 29.60
C ALA A 239 -6.89 -8.86 29.36
N ASP A 240 -6.97 -8.06 30.42
CA ASP A 240 -7.30 -6.64 30.32
C ASP A 240 -6.21 -5.86 29.58
N ASP A 241 -6.57 -4.70 29.04
CA ASP A 241 -5.68 -3.91 28.18
C ASP A 241 -4.41 -3.44 28.90
N ALA A 242 -4.48 -3.20 30.21
CA ALA A 242 -3.30 -2.80 30.99
C ALA A 242 -2.33 -3.97 31.17
N THR A 243 -2.84 -5.19 31.34
CA THR A 243 -2.04 -6.41 31.42
C THR A 243 -1.42 -6.79 30.07
N LYS A 244 -2.17 -6.66 28.97
CA LYS A 244 -1.63 -6.83 27.60
C LYS A 244 -0.46 -5.89 27.34
N LEU A 245 -0.61 -4.62 27.72
CA LEU A 245 0.42 -3.60 27.53
C LEU A 245 1.69 -3.89 28.34
N LYS A 246 1.55 -4.38 29.58
CA LYS A 246 2.70 -4.81 30.40
C LYS A 246 3.42 -6.00 29.79
N PHE A 247 2.68 -6.96 29.23
CA PHE A 247 3.26 -8.12 28.55
C PHE A 247 4.06 -7.70 27.31
N VAL A 248 3.51 -6.82 26.48
CA VAL A 248 4.21 -6.27 25.30
C VAL A 248 5.50 -5.53 25.72
N LYS A 249 5.46 -4.72 26.80
CA LYS A 249 6.67 -4.06 27.31
C LYS A 249 7.74 -5.05 27.76
N TYR A 250 7.34 -6.13 28.43
CA TYR A 250 8.27 -7.17 28.91
C TYR A 250 8.95 -7.92 27.75
N VAL A 251 8.19 -8.27 26.70
CA VAL A 251 8.72 -8.92 25.50
C VAL A 251 9.65 -7.99 24.71
N MET A 252 9.40 -6.69 24.70
CA MET A 252 10.29 -5.73 24.03
C MET A 252 11.53 -5.35 24.85
N SER A 253 11.59 -5.69 26.14
CA SER A 253 12.73 -5.38 27.00
C SER A 253 13.71 -6.55 27.17
N HIS A 254 13.46 -7.69 26.52
CA HIS A 254 14.30 -8.88 26.49
C HIS A 254 14.49 -9.34 25.05
#